data_AF-A0A9N9JYS6-F1
#
_entry.id   AF-A0A9N9JYS6-F1
#
_cell.length_a   1.000
_cell.length_b   1.000
_cell.length_c   1.000
_cell.angle_alpha   90.00
_cell.angle_beta   90.00
_cell.angle_gamma   90.00
#
_symmetry.space_group_name_H-M   'P 1'
#
loop_
_entity.id
_entity.type
_entity.pdbx_description
1 polymer ?
#
loop_
_entity_poly.entity_id
_entity_poly.type
_entity_poly.pdbx_seq_one_letter_code
_entity_poly.pdbx_strand_id
1 'polypeptide(L)'
;MADLDTGSNTTILYNDLHIFDTVLQLLTIVDVPDPPLPRSYSTATLLPDGRIVYIGGFTQSASGNNISLHDMRNISVFNTVNYVWSLQTADLANLTTVSGRVDDQSIQDTTYPDYLKLNVTRNPFQFSLLNTHGDKPPQLSFHIATLYNNYMVVAFGKIGSINNNLTVGNASPGIYILDLPSSTWMNIFIPVSYKSAQSAPSAKNYN
;
A
#
# COMPACT_ATOMS: atom_id res chain seq x y z
N MET A 1 0.47 -9.50 -8.16
CA MET A 1 0.72 -10.62 -9.09
C MET A 1 2.22 -10.72 -9.26
N ALA A 2 2.79 -11.90 -9.08
CA ALA A 2 4.02 -12.25 -9.80
C ALA A 2 3.48 -12.77 -11.13
N ASP A 3 3.83 -12.10 -12.23
CA ASP A 3 3.26 -12.48 -13.52
C ASP A 3 3.83 -13.84 -13.92
N LEU A 4 3.03 -14.88 -13.71
CA LEU A 4 3.18 -16.19 -14.36
C LEU A 4 2.74 -16.13 -15.83
N ASP A 5 2.51 -14.92 -16.37
CA ASP A 5 1.85 -14.70 -17.66
C ASP A 5 2.83 -14.33 -18.79
N THR A 6 4.14 -14.57 -18.60
CA THR A 6 5.16 -14.32 -19.62
C THR A 6 5.35 -15.50 -20.59
N GLY A 7 4.54 -16.56 -20.46
CA GLY A 7 4.74 -17.82 -21.19
C GLY A 7 6.02 -18.57 -20.78
N SER A 8 6.71 -18.11 -19.74
CA SER A 8 7.90 -18.73 -19.17
C SER A 8 7.53 -19.70 -18.06
N ASN A 9 8.18 -20.88 -18.04
CA ASN A 9 8.10 -21.80 -16.91
C ASN A 9 8.91 -21.32 -15.69
N THR A 10 9.59 -20.18 -15.81
CA THR A 10 10.34 -19.55 -14.73
C THR A 10 9.62 -18.29 -14.24
N THR A 11 9.50 -18.14 -12.93
CA THR A 11 9.04 -16.89 -12.31
C THR A 11 10.09 -15.81 -12.52
N ILE A 12 9.67 -14.69 -13.10
CA ILE A 12 10.51 -13.53 -13.38
C ILE A 12 9.85 -12.31 -12.76
N LEU A 13 10.60 -11.56 -11.95
CA LEU A 13 10.22 -10.23 -11.52
C LEU A 13 10.96 -9.18 -12.36
N TYR A 14 10.37 -8.00 -12.50
CA TYR A 14 10.93 -6.88 -13.24
C TYR A 14 11.24 -5.70 -12.32
N ASN A 15 12.17 -4.85 -12.74
CA ASN A 15 12.47 -3.55 -12.14
C ASN A 15 12.40 -2.41 -13.18
N ASP A 16 11.76 -2.67 -14.31
CA ASP A 16 11.55 -1.67 -15.36
C ASP A 16 10.69 -0.51 -14.84
N LEU A 17 11.05 0.71 -15.23
CA LEU A 17 10.25 1.89 -14.93
C LEU A 17 9.52 2.36 -16.18
N HIS A 18 8.20 2.30 -16.13
CA HIS A 18 7.33 2.73 -17.21
C HIS A 18 6.70 4.08 -16.89
N ILE A 19 6.81 5.03 -17.81
CA ILE A 19 6.12 6.31 -17.73
C ILE A 19 5.06 6.36 -18.82
N PHE A 20 3.82 6.56 -18.40
CA PHE A 20 2.71 6.79 -19.31
C PHE A 20 2.32 8.26 -19.27
N ASP A 21 2.61 8.98 -20.35
CA ASP A 21 2.13 10.34 -20.55
C ASP A 21 0.68 10.28 -21.04
N THR A 22 -0.25 10.81 -20.24
CA THR A 22 -1.69 10.77 -20.55
C THR A 22 -2.13 11.82 -21.57
N VAL A 23 -1.35 12.89 -21.77
CA VAL A 23 -1.61 13.92 -22.78
C VAL A 23 -1.15 13.44 -24.14
N LEU A 24 0.05 12.85 -24.19
CA LEU A 24 0.63 12.32 -25.43
C LEU A 24 0.19 10.88 -25.73
N GLN A 25 -0.43 10.20 -24.77
CA GLN A 25 -0.79 8.78 -24.84
C GLN A 25 0.41 7.88 -25.14
N LEU A 26 1.57 8.22 -24.61
CA LEU A 26 2.83 7.57 -24.90
C LEU A 26 3.33 6.78 -23.69
N LEU A 27 3.61 5.50 -23.89
CA LEU A 27 4.29 4.64 -22.92
C LEU A 27 5.79 4.62 -23.23
N THR A 28 6.62 5.02 -22.28
CA THR A 28 8.08 5.04 -22.39
C THR A 28 8.69 4.19 -21.29
N ILE A 29 9.62 3.31 -21.67
CA ILE A 29 10.48 2.60 -20.72
C ILE A 29 11.67 3.52 -20.43
N VAL A 30 11.90 3.81 -19.16
CA VAL A 30 12.97 4.71 -18.74
C VAL A 30 14.11 3.89 -18.15
N ASP A 31 15.27 3.98 -18.76
CA ASP A 31 16.51 3.41 -18.23
C ASP A 31 17.12 4.38 -17.21
N VAL A 32 17.16 3.95 -15.96
CA VAL A 32 17.66 4.74 -14.83
C VAL A 32 18.79 3.98 -14.15
N PRO A 33 19.91 4.65 -13.79
CA PRO A 33 21.01 3.98 -13.11
C PRO A 33 20.58 3.36 -11.77
N ASP A 34 21.20 2.22 -11.44
CA ASP A 34 21.07 1.53 -10.16
C ASP A 34 19.62 1.30 -9.69
N PRO A 35 18.76 0.67 -10.51
CA PRO A 35 17.40 0.36 -10.10
C PRO A 35 17.41 -0.61 -8.91
N PRO A 36 16.40 -0.56 -8.02
CA PRO A 36 16.26 -1.53 -6.96
C PRO A 36 16.09 -2.95 -7.54
N LEU A 37 16.24 -3.96 -6.68
CA LEU A 37 15.95 -5.34 -7.07
C LEU A 37 14.55 -5.46 -7.70
N PRO A 38 14.40 -6.30 -8.73
CA PRO A 38 13.11 -6.68 -9.28
C PRO A 38 12.12 -7.07 -8.20
N ARG A 39 10.90 -6.54 -8.29
CA ARG A 39 9.90 -6.68 -7.22
C ARG A 39 8.47 -6.85 -7.71
N SER A 40 7.64 -7.46 -6.88
CA SER A 40 6.19 -7.55 -7.06
C SER A 40 5.47 -7.38 -5.73
N TYR A 41 4.16 -7.06 -5.78
CA TYR A 41 3.31 -6.83 -4.61
C TYR A 41 3.79 -5.70 -3.67
N SER A 42 4.71 -4.85 -4.11
CA SER A 42 5.06 -3.63 -3.40
C SER A 42 3.98 -2.58 -3.59
N THR A 43 3.84 -1.68 -2.61
CA THR A 43 3.07 -0.44 -2.77
C THR A 43 3.97 0.70 -3.24
N ALA A 44 3.42 1.63 -4.00
CA ALA A 44 4.08 2.86 -4.42
C ALA A 44 3.21 4.07 -4.00
N THR A 45 3.82 5.10 -3.42
CA THR A 45 3.09 6.30 -2.98
C THR A 45 3.85 7.57 -3.37
N LEU A 46 3.17 8.51 -4.03
CA LEU A 46 3.70 9.83 -4.35
C LEU A 46 3.67 10.71 -3.10
N LEU A 47 4.82 11.27 -2.73
CA LEU A 47 4.97 12.23 -1.65
C LEU A 47 4.70 13.66 -2.12
N PRO A 48 4.34 14.59 -1.20
CA PRO A 48 4.11 16.00 -1.55
C PRO A 48 5.32 16.72 -2.15
N ASP A 49 6.54 16.21 -1.93
CA ASP A 49 7.78 16.75 -2.50
C ASP A 49 8.09 16.18 -3.90
N GLY A 50 7.18 15.40 -4.47
CA GLY A 50 7.31 14.81 -5.80
C GLY A 50 8.06 13.47 -5.84
N ARG A 51 8.66 13.00 -4.74
CA ARG A 51 9.31 11.68 -4.71
C ARG A 51 8.28 10.57 -4.61
N ILE A 52 8.59 9.39 -5.15
CA ILE A 52 7.77 8.18 -5.00
C ILE A 52 8.48 7.22 -4.04
N VAL A 53 7.79 6.74 -3.02
CA VAL A 53 8.30 5.72 -2.10
C VAL A 53 7.70 4.36 -2.44
N TYR A 54 8.55 3.32 -2.45
CA TYR A 54 8.19 1.93 -2.68
C TYR A 54 8.51 1.09 -1.45
N ILE A 55 7.50 0.41 -0.92
CA ILE A 55 7.60 -0.31 0.36
C ILE A 55 7.13 -1.76 0.21
N GLY A 56 7.89 -2.68 0.81
CA GLY A 56 7.55 -4.09 0.92
C GLY A 56 7.50 -4.83 -0.41
N GLY A 57 6.67 -5.88 -0.46
CA GLY A 57 6.57 -6.80 -1.57
C GLY A 57 7.60 -7.93 -1.51
N PHE A 58 7.74 -8.63 -2.63
CA PHE A 58 8.71 -9.70 -2.82
C PHE A 58 9.76 -9.23 -3.81
N THR A 59 11.02 -9.60 -3.57
CA THR A 59 12.14 -9.33 -4.46
C THR A 59 12.75 -10.61 -5.01
N GLN A 60 13.42 -10.48 -6.15
CA GLN A 60 14.17 -11.56 -6.77
C GLN A 60 15.57 -11.04 -7.12
N SER A 61 16.63 -11.79 -6.77
CA SER A 61 18.01 -11.37 -7.03
C SER A 61 18.45 -11.57 -8.48
N ALA A 62 17.90 -12.58 -9.16
CA ALA A 62 18.08 -12.80 -10.59
C ALA A 62 16.92 -13.65 -11.13
N SER A 63 16.63 -13.53 -12.43
CA SER A 63 15.59 -14.32 -13.12
C SER A 63 15.71 -15.82 -12.81
N GLY A 64 14.62 -16.44 -12.39
CA GLY A 64 14.56 -17.86 -12.02
C GLY A 64 15.01 -18.19 -10.60
N ASN A 65 15.56 -17.23 -9.84
CA ASN A 65 15.84 -17.44 -8.42
C ASN A 65 14.56 -17.45 -7.58
N ASN A 66 14.65 -18.00 -6.37
CA ASN A 66 13.57 -17.92 -5.39
C ASN A 66 13.22 -16.46 -5.08
N ILE A 67 11.92 -16.16 -5.04
CA ILE A 67 11.42 -14.89 -4.54
C ILE A 67 11.51 -14.87 -3.02
N SER A 68 11.89 -13.73 -2.44
CA SER A 68 11.96 -13.54 -1.00
C SER A 68 11.23 -12.28 -0.59
N LEU A 69 10.70 -12.26 0.63
CA LEU A 69 10.07 -11.08 1.18
C LEU A 69 11.10 -9.94 1.29
N HIS A 70 10.73 -8.77 0.78
CA HIS A 70 11.55 -7.57 0.92
C HIS A 70 11.38 -6.97 2.33
N ASP A 71 12.49 -6.66 2.99
CA ASP A 71 12.46 -5.98 4.28
C ASP A 71 11.76 -4.62 4.16
N MET A 72 10.63 -4.44 4.84
CA MET A 72 9.82 -3.22 4.74
C MET A 72 10.52 -1.99 5.33
N ARG A 73 11.62 -2.18 6.09
CA ARG A 73 12.48 -1.08 6.56
C ARG A 73 13.35 -0.51 5.46
N ASN A 74 13.58 -1.26 4.39
CA ASN A 74 14.33 -0.80 3.23
C ASN A 74 13.35 -0.20 2.22
N ILE A 75 13.33 1.13 2.16
CA ILE A 75 12.38 1.89 1.38
C ILE A 75 13.10 2.46 0.16
N SER A 76 12.73 1.97 -1.02
CA SER A 76 13.26 2.51 -2.28
C SER A 76 12.54 3.82 -2.58
N VAL A 77 13.30 4.88 -2.84
CA VAL A 77 12.79 6.22 -3.11
C VAL A 77 13.23 6.64 -4.50
N PHE A 78 12.26 6.93 -5.36
CA PHE A 78 12.48 7.45 -6.70
C PHE A 78 12.26 8.96 -6.73
N ASN A 79 13.26 9.71 -7.19
CA ASN A 79 13.13 11.13 -7.44
C ASN A 79 12.65 11.36 -8.87
N THR A 80 11.45 11.94 -9.01
CA THR A 80 10.77 12.13 -10.30
C THR A 80 11.32 13.30 -11.11
N VAL A 81 12.16 14.16 -10.53
CA VAL A 81 12.74 15.33 -11.21
C VAL A 81 14.05 14.98 -11.90
N ASN A 82 14.93 14.26 -11.20
CA ASN A 82 16.25 13.90 -11.72
C ASN A 82 16.38 12.42 -12.08
N TYR A 83 15.31 11.63 -11.92
CA TYR A 83 15.26 10.21 -12.32
C TYR A 83 16.28 9.33 -11.60
N VAL A 84 16.48 9.58 -10.31
CA VAL A 84 17.46 8.85 -9.47
C VAL A 84 16.77 8.03 -8.41
N TRP A 85 17.21 6.77 -8.27
CA TRP A 85 16.87 5.91 -7.14
C TRP A 85 17.77 6.17 -5.94
N SER A 86 17.20 6.03 -4.75
CA SER A 86 17.94 6.02 -3.49
C SER A 86 17.29 5.05 -2.52
N LEU A 87 18.08 4.54 -1.57
CA LEU A 87 17.59 3.71 -0.48
C LEU A 87 17.47 4.56 0.79
N GLN A 88 16.30 4.52 1.41
CA GLN A 88 16.08 5.04 2.76
C GLN A 88 15.78 3.89 3.71
N THR A 89 16.27 4.01 4.94
CA THR A 89 15.88 3.09 6.01
C THR A 89 14.76 3.70 6.85
N ALA A 90 13.93 2.85 7.42
CA ALA A 90 12.95 3.24 8.42
C ALA A 90 13.24 2.58 9.76
N ASP A 91 13.50 3.39 10.77
CA ASP A 91 13.71 2.93 12.13
C ASP A 91 12.37 2.58 12.78
N LEU A 92 12.36 1.49 13.56
CA LEU A 92 11.24 1.11 14.40
C LEU A 92 11.39 1.81 15.74
N ALA A 93 10.65 2.88 15.98
CA ALA A 93 10.41 3.28 17.36
C ALA A 93 9.51 2.23 18.01
N ASN A 94 10.10 1.36 18.85
CA ASN A 94 9.39 0.45 19.76
C ASN A 94 8.59 -0.71 19.13
N LEU A 95 8.92 -1.19 17.93
CA LEU A 95 8.38 -2.45 17.39
C LEU A 95 9.50 -3.49 17.22
N THR A 96 9.21 -4.75 17.55
CA THR A 96 10.21 -5.85 17.53
C THR A 96 10.24 -6.62 16.20
N THR A 97 9.22 -6.50 15.35
CA THR A 97 9.19 -7.13 14.02
C THR A 97 8.27 -6.36 13.07
N VAL A 98 8.84 -5.74 12.03
CA VAL A 98 8.12 -5.23 10.85
C VAL A 98 8.54 -6.11 9.67
N SER A 99 8.25 -7.41 9.79
CA SER A 99 8.35 -8.36 8.68
C SER A 99 6.95 -8.87 8.41
N GLY A 100 6.43 -8.63 7.20
CA GLY A 100 5.25 -9.31 6.70
C GLY A 100 5.56 -10.79 6.49
N ARG A 101 5.64 -11.57 7.58
CA ARG A 101 6.02 -12.98 7.54
C ARG A 101 5.01 -13.76 6.71
N VAL A 102 5.43 -14.21 5.53
CA VAL A 102 4.78 -15.27 4.77
C VAL A 102 5.73 -16.46 4.81
N ASP A 103 5.40 -17.48 5.59
CA ASP A 103 6.17 -18.73 5.60
C ASP A 103 5.93 -19.46 4.27
N ASP A 104 7.01 -19.60 3.51
CA ASP A 104 7.34 -20.65 2.53
C ASP A 104 6.20 -21.26 1.68
N GLN A 105 6.23 -20.93 0.36
CA GLN A 105 5.67 -21.67 -0.80
C GLN A 105 4.21 -22.18 -0.72
N SER A 106 3.47 -21.81 0.31
CA SER A 106 2.03 -21.87 0.43
C SER A 106 1.59 -20.50 0.87
N ILE A 107 0.61 -19.89 0.20
CA ILE A 107 0.05 -18.59 0.59
C ILE A 107 -0.64 -18.79 1.94
N GLN A 108 0.12 -18.72 3.04
CA GLN A 108 -0.42 -18.70 4.39
C GLN A 108 -0.97 -17.29 4.61
N ASP A 109 -2.29 -17.15 4.52
CA ASP A 109 -3.04 -15.91 4.77
C ASP A 109 -3.08 -15.58 6.28
N THR A 110 -1.93 -15.58 6.97
CA THR A 110 -1.84 -15.18 8.38
C THR A 110 -1.65 -13.68 8.49
N THR A 111 -2.76 -12.96 8.51
CA THR A 111 -2.77 -11.50 8.63
C THR A 111 -2.92 -11.08 10.09
N TYR A 112 -1.90 -10.49 10.69
CA TYR A 112 -1.99 -9.77 11.97
C TYR A 112 -1.92 -8.27 11.68
N PRO A 113 -3.06 -7.55 11.64
CA PRO A 113 -3.03 -6.15 11.22
C PRO A 113 -2.53 -5.25 12.36
N ASP A 114 -1.21 -5.09 12.43
CA ASP A 114 -0.63 -3.90 13.03
C ASP A 114 -0.66 -2.78 12.00
N TYR A 115 -1.39 -1.71 12.29
CA TYR A 115 -1.39 -0.52 11.44
C TYR A 115 -0.14 0.29 11.76
N LEU A 116 0.64 0.61 10.72
CA LEU A 116 1.87 1.39 10.85
C LEU A 116 1.69 2.74 10.19
N LYS A 117 2.26 3.76 10.82
CA LYS A 117 2.46 5.09 10.24
C LYS A 117 3.94 5.27 9.94
N LEU A 118 4.25 5.70 8.71
CA LEU A 118 5.60 6.07 8.29
C LEU A 118 5.76 7.59 8.35
N ASN A 119 6.75 8.07 9.09
CA ASN A 119 7.16 9.47 9.09
C ASN A 119 8.32 9.67 8.10
N VAL A 120 8.01 10.29 6.96
CA VAL A 120 8.96 10.56 5.86
C VAL A 120 9.72 11.87 6.01
N THR A 121 9.44 12.68 7.05
CA THR A 121 10.16 13.94 7.30
C THR A 121 11.39 13.76 8.18
N ARG A 122 11.63 12.53 8.66
CA ARG A 122 12.78 12.16 9.49
C ARG A 122 13.89 11.59 8.60
N ASN A 123 15.12 11.62 9.08
CA ASN A 123 16.24 10.92 8.43
C ASN A 123 17.03 10.16 9.51
N PRO A 124 16.97 8.81 9.56
CA PRO A 124 16.18 7.93 8.70
C PRO A 124 14.66 8.13 8.86
N PHE A 125 13.85 7.56 7.96
CA PHE A 125 12.40 7.52 8.14
C PHE A 125 12.05 6.79 9.43
N GLN A 126 10.83 6.95 9.93
CA GLN A 126 10.45 6.37 11.22
C GLN A 126 9.08 5.71 11.14
N PHE A 127 9.03 4.42 11.45
CA PHE A 127 7.78 3.72 11.71
C PHE A 127 7.31 3.97 13.15
N SER A 128 5.99 4.08 13.30
CA SER A 128 5.30 4.09 14.58
C SER A 128 4.00 3.31 14.50
N LEU A 129 3.58 2.68 15.59
CA LEU A 129 2.28 2.02 15.68
C LEU A 129 1.14 3.04 15.56
N LEU A 130 0.15 2.74 14.73
CA LEU A 130 -1.11 3.47 14.64
C LEU A 130 -2.16 2.69 15.45
N ASN A 131 -2.33 3.09 16.70
CA ASN A 131 -3.37 2.53 17.55
C ASN A 131 -4.74 3.01 17.08
N THR A 132 -5.54 2.08 16.56
CA THR A 132 -6.88 2.38 16.07
C THR A 132 -7.96 1.95 17.06
N HIS A 133 -9.07 2.70 17.06
CA HIS A 133 -10.24 2.50 17.91
C HIS A 133 -11.51 2.23 17.06
N GLY A 134 -12.57 1.75 17.70
CA GLY A 134 -13.84 1.44 17.04
C GLY A 134 -13.84 0.09 16.31
N ASP A 135 -14.79 -0.07 15.40
CA ASP A 135 -15.06 -1.32 14.69
C ASP A 135 -14.05 -1.51 13.56
N LYS A 136 -12.93 -2.16 13.89
CA LYS A 136 -11.85 -2.47 12.94
C LYS A 136 -12.35 -3.42 11.84
N PRO A 137 -11.80 -3.32 10.62
CA PRO A 137 -12.05 -4.34 9.61
C PRO A 137 -11.62 -5.72 10.11
N PRO A 138 -12.18 -6.80 9.55
CA PRO A 138 -11.60 -8.13 9.71
C PRO A 138 -10.15 -8.13 9.20
N GLN A 139 -9.40 -9.18 9.52
CA GLN A 139 -8.04 -9.30 9.00
C GLN A 139 -8.13 -9.56 7.48
N LEU A 140 -7.61 -8.65 6.67
CA LEU A 140 -7.77 -8.69 5.21
C LEU A 140 -6.41 -8.89 4.51
N SER A 141 -6.30 -9.90 3.66
CA SER A 141 -5.24 -10.01 2.65
C SER A 141 -5.77 -9.58 1.27
N PHE A 142 -4.87 -9.22 0.35
CA PHE A 142 -5.23 -8.76 -1.00
C PHE A 142 -6.27 -7.62 -1.04
N HIS A 143 -6.34 -6.82 0.01
CA HIS A 143 -7.19 -5.63 0.07
C HIS A 143 -6.53 -4.48 -0.69
N ILE A 144 -7.31 -3.46 -1.02
CA ILE A 144 -6.79 -2.17 -1.45
C ILE A 144 -6.97 -1.16 -0.32
N ALA A 145 -5.95 -0.32 -0.12
CA ALA A 145 -6.00 0.80 0.81
C ALA A 145 -5.54 2.07 0.10
N THR A 146 -6.23 3.19 0.36
CA THR A 146 -5.84 4.50 -0.15
C THR A 146 -6.14 5.59 0.86
N LEU A 147 -5.47 6.74 0.70
CA LEU A 147 -5.69 7.93 1.50
C LEU A 147 -6.57 8.92 0.75
N TYR A 148 -7.59 9.46 1.42
CA TYR A 148 -8.42 10.55 0.91
C TYR A 148 -8.58 11.61 2.01
N ASN A 149 -7.92 12.76 1.84
CA ASN A 149 -7.83 13.80 2.86
C ASN A 149 -7.34 13.21 4.20
N ASN A 150 -8.16 13.33 5.25
CA ASN A 150 -7.88 12.85 6.59
C ASN A 150 -8.34 11.40 6.82
N TYR A 151 -8.72 10.69 5.76
CA TYR A 151 -9.27 9.34 5.86
C TYR A 151 -8.37 8.33 5.19
N MET A 152 -8.25 7.15 5.79
CA MET A 152 -7.79 5.96 5.10
C MET A 152 -9.01 5.11 4.75
N VAL A 153 -9.13 4.76 3.47
CA VAL A 153 -10.18 3.88 2.96
C VAL A 153 -9.56 2.54 2.65
N VAL A 154 -10.08 1.48 3.27
CA VAL A 154 -9.71 0.08 3.00
C VAL A 154 -10.92 -0.59 2.39
N ALA A 155 -10.76 -1.21 1.23
CA ALA A 155 -11.86 -1.84 0.53
C ALA A 155 -11.52 -3.28 0.12
N PHE A 156 -12.54 -4.12 0.20
CA PHE A 156 -12.53 -5.49 -0.28
C PHE A 156 -11.37 -6.33 0.28
N GLY A 157 -10.99 -7.38 -0.43
CA GLY A 157 -9.95 -8.32 -0.03
C GLY A 157 -10.50 -9.63 0.50
N LYS A 158 -9.58 -10.51 0.86
CA LYS A 158 -9.87 -11.84 1.38
C LYS A 158 -9.77 -11.83 2.90
N ILE A 159 -10.78 -12.37 3.57
CA ILE A 159 -10.78 -12.46 5.03
C ILE A 159 -9.81 -13.58 5.45
N GLY A 160 -8.79 -13.24 6.23
CA GLY A 160 -7.79 -14.19 6.73
C GLY A 160 -8.37 -15.20 7.74
N SER A 161 -7.75 -16.37 7.83
CA SER A 161 -8.09 -17.40 8.82
C SER A 161 -7.18 -17.28 10.04
N ILE A 162 -7.78 -17.21 11.24
CA ILE A 162 -7.06 -17.06 12.52
C ILE A 162 -6.28 -18.33 12.92
N ASN A 163 -6.39 -19.44 12.16
CA ASN A 163 -6.11 -20.78 12.67
C ASN A 163 -5.14 -21.62 11.80
N ASN A 164 -4.43 -21.06 10.82
CA ASN A 164 -3.62 -21.82 9.83
C ASN A 164 -4.40 -22.88 9.03
N ASN A 165 -5.71 -23.04 9.26
CA ASN A 165 -6.56 -23.92 8.47
C ASN A 165 -6.97 -23.16 7.22
N LEU A 166 -6.55 -23.71 6.07
CA LEU A 166 -6.89 -23.36 4.68
C LEU A 166 -8.40 -23.44 4.40
N THR A 167 -9.21 -22.77 5.20
CA THR A 167 -10.56 -22.42 4.78
C THR A 167 -10.39 -21.23 3.84
N VAL A 168 -10.95 -21.34 2.64
CA VAL A 168 -10.99 -20.25 1.68
C VAL A 168 -11.71 -19.09 2.38
N GLY A 169 -10.93 -18.13 2.85
CA GLY A 169 -11.45 -16.89 3.39
C GLY A 169 -12.42 -16.28 2.39
N ASN A 170 -13.65 -15.99 2.82
CA ASN A 170 -14.62 -15.34 1.96
C ASN A 170 -14.08 -13.97 1.53
N ALA A 171 -14.44 -13.54 0.32
CA ALA A 171 -14.21 -12.17 -0.10
C ALA A 171 -15.01 -11.24 0.82
N SER A 172 -14.35 -10.23 1.38
CA SER A 172 -15.01 -9.15 2.09
C SER A 172 -15.64 -8.21 1.07
N PRO A 173 -16.96 -7.94 1.12
CA PRO A 173 -17.58 -6.89 0.31
C PRO A 173 -17.42 -5.50 0.96
N GLY A 174 -16.82 -5.42 2.14
CA GLY A 174 -16.79 -4.21 2.97
C GLY A 174 -15.90 -3.09 2.43
N ILE A 175 -16.31 -1.87 2.74
CA ILE A 175 -15.51 -0.65 2.66
C ILE A 175 -15.41 -0.10 4.08
N TYR A 176 -14.19 0.07 4.55
CA TYR A 176 -13.87 0.48 5.91
C TYR A 176 -13.14 1.80 5.85
N ILE A 177 -13.53 2.76 6.70
CA ILE A 177 -12.95 4.09 6.67
C ILE A 177 -12.43 4.44 8.06
N LEU A 178 -11.14 4.75 8.13
CA LEU A 178 -10.46 5.21 9.34
C LEU A 178 -10.31 6.73 9.26
N ASP A 179 -10.84 7.45 10.25
CA ASP A 179 -10.51 8.86 10.45
C ASP A 179 -9.13 8.97 11.11
N LEU A 180 -8.16 9.52 10.39
CA LEU A 180 -6.75 9.55 10.83
C LEU A 180 -6.51 10.50 12.02
N PRO A 181 -7.10 11.70 12.10
CA PRO A 181 -6.92 12.60 13.25
C PRO A 181 -7.36 11.96 14.57
N SER A 182 -8.49 11.24 14.59
CA SER A 182 -8.98 10.54 15.77
C SER A 182 -8.52 9.08 15.87
N SER A 183 -7.88 8.55 14.83
CA SER A 183 -7.52 7.13 14.68
C SER A 183 -8.71 6.18 14.95
N THR A 184 -9.92 6.57 14.55
CA THR A 184 -11.16 5.83 14.83
C THR A 184 -11.80 5.32 13.55
N TRP A 185 -12.12 4.02 13.51
CA TRP A 185 -12.88 3.42 12.42
C TRP A 185 -14.34 3.90 12.46
N MET A 186 -14.83 4.32 11.31
CA MET A 186 -16.16 4.92 11.17
C MET A 186 -17.19 3.90 10.68
N ASN A 187 -18.35 3.90 11.33
CA ASN A 187 -19.52 3.13 10.89
C ASN A 187 -20.39 3.88 9.86
N ILE A 188 -20.29 5.21 9.82
CA ILE A 188 -21.01 6.07 8.88
C ILE A 188 -20.04 7.14 8.38
N PHE A 189 -19.91 7.28 7.06
CA PHE A 189 -19.17 8.37 6.44
C PHE A 189 -20.13 9.33 5.74
N ILE A 190 -20.07 10.61 6.12
CA ILE A 190 -20.83 11.68 5.48
C ILE A 190 -19.83 12.64 4.84
N PRO A 191 -19.69 12.66 3.50
CA PRO A 191 -18.74 13.53 2.83
C PRO A 191 -19.08 15.00 3.09
N VAL A 192 -18.03 15.83 3.20
CA VAL A 192 -18.14 17.24 3.60
C VAL A 192 -19.03 18.05 2.64
N SER A 193 -19.01 17.70 1.35
CA SER A 193 -19.88 18.28 0.32
C SER A 193 -21.38 18.08 0.59
N TYR A 194 -21.74 17.01 1.29
CA TYR A 194 -23.12 16.74 1.69
C TYR A 194 -23.55 17.61 2.90
N LYS A 195 -22.62 17.85 3.83
CA LYS A 195 -22.87 18.75 4.98
C LYS A 195 -23.03 20.20 4.56
N SER A 196 -22.26 20.67 3.57
CA SER A 196 -22.40 22.02 3.01
C SER A 196 -23.63 22.19 2.13
N ALA A 197 -24.12 21.13 1.49
CA ALA A 197 -25.38 21.16 0.73
C ALA A 197 -26.62 21.26 1.63
N GLN A 198 -26.58 20.72 2.85
CA GLN A 198 -27.67 20.86 3.84
C GLN A 198 -27.73 22.25 4.51
N SER A 199 -26.63 22.99 4.54
CA SER A 199 -26.59 24.34 5.13
C SER A 199 -26.82 25.46 4.11
N ALA A 200 -27.02 25.13 2.82
CA ALA A 200 -27.45 26.09 1.83
C ALA A 200 -28.91 26.52 2.11
N PRO A 201 -29.23 27.83 2.21
CA PRO A 201 -30.59 28.27 2.41
C PRO A 201 -31.46 27.80 1.24
N SER A 202 -32.64 27.26 1.57
CA SER A 202 -33.64 26.82 0.60
C SER A 202 -33.87 27.93 -0.43
N ALA A 203 -33.79 27.58 -1.72
CA ALA A 203 -34.11 28.51 -2.80
C ALA A 203 -35.47 29.16 -2.52
N LYS A 204 -35.52 30.49 -2.53
CA LYS A 204 -36.78 31.23 -2.42
C LYS A 204 -37.64 30.87 -3.62
N ASN A 205 -38.79 30.24 -3.36
CA ASN A 205 -39.86 30.13 -4.35
C ASN A 205 -40.35 31.55 -4.63
N TYR A 206 -40.10 32.04 -5.84
CA TYR A 206 -40.78 33.22 -6.37
C TYR A 206 -42.10 32.75 -6.98
N ASN A 207 -43.21 33.13 -6.35
CA ASN A 207 -44.54 33.10 -6.94
C ASN A 207 -44.76 34.36 -7.79
#